data_AF-A0A9W7M4Y5-F1
#
_entry.id   AF-A0A9W7M4Y5-F1
#
_cell.length_a   1.000
_cell.length_b   1.000
_cell.length_c   1.000
_cell.angle_alpha   90.00
_cell.angle_beta   90.00
_cell.angle_gamma   90.00
#
_symmetry.space_group_name_H-M   'P 1'
#
loop_
_entity.id
_entity.type
_entity.pdbx_description
1 polymer ?
#
loop_
_entity_poly.entity_id
_entity_poly.type
_entity_poly.pdbx_seq_one_letter_code
_entity_poly.pdbx_strand_id
1 'polypeptide(L)'
;MEPSLKWAENPKIIIGVKAFGLKATVQVVDLQVFVVPRITLKPLLSVFPFFANIYVSLMDKPHVDFGLKLLGADVMAIPGLYRFVQELIKDQVANMYLWPKALQVPIIDPTQAMKKPVGILDVKVVRAMKLKKKDLLGKSDPYLKLKLIEEKLTGKMMKNKILKVLGLN
;
A
#
# COMPACT_ATOMS: atom_id res chain seq x y z
N MET A 1 -5.93 -7.77 -7.13
CA MET A 1 -6.01 -7.86 -8.60
C MET A 1 -4.98 -8.87 -9.06
N GLU A 2 -5.27 -9.65 -10.10
CA GLU A 2 -4.36 -10.67 -10.65
C GLU A 2 -4.11 -10.39 -12.14
N PRO A 3 -3.43 -9.29 -12.50
CA PRO A 3 -3.07 -9.03 -13.88
C PRO A 3 -2.11 -10.12 -14.39
N SER A 4 -2.28 -10.55 -15.63
CA SER A 4 -1.25 -11.32 -16.33
C SER A 4 -0.22 -10.35 -16.90
N LEU A 5 1.02 -10.45 -16.42
CA LEU A 5 2.13 -9.63 -16.89
C LEU A 5 3.03 -10.51 -17.76
N LYS A 6 3.18 -10.08 -19.01
CA LYS A 6 4.14 -10.65 -19.96
C LYS A 6 5.07 -9.52 -20.36
N TRP A 7 6.35 -9.70 -20.10
CA TRP A 7 7.38 -8.74 -20.46
C TRP A 7 8.48 -9.48 -21.23
N ALA A 8 8.83 -8.96 -22.39
CA ALA A 8 9.82 -9.54 -23.27
C ALA A 8 10.64 -8.40 -23.87
N GLU A 9 11.92 -8.36 -23.52
CA GLU A 9 12.86 -7.38 -24.05
C GLU A 9 14.22 -8.04 -24.29
N ASN A 10 15.11 -7.33 -24.98
CA ASN A 10 16.50 -7.74 -25.11
C ASN A 10 17.42 -6.83 -24.27
N PRO A 11 17.34 -6.91 -22.93
CA PRO A 11 18.21 -6.13 -22.07
C PRO A 11 19.63 -6.68 -22.15
N LYS A 12 20.62 -5.78 -22.19
CA LYS A 12 22.04 -6.14 -22.15
C LYS A 12 22.53 -6.11 -20.71
N ILE A 13 22.34 -7.20 -19.97
CA ILE A 13 22.79 -7.33 -18.58
C ILE A 13 24.13 -8.06 -18.56
N ILE A 14 25.19 -7.43 -18.05
CA ILE A 14 26.53 -8.02 -17.96
C ILE A 14 26.90 -8.18 -16.49
N ILE A 15 27.19 -9.42 -16.10
CA ILE A 15 27.60 -9.82 -14.76
C ILE A 15 29.07 -10.21 -14.83
N GLY A 16 29.92 -9.45 -14.15
CA GLY A 16 31.33 -9.79 -13.96
C GLY A 16 31.50 -10.68 -12.73
N VAL A 17 32.06 -11.87 -12.91
CA VAL A 17 32.42 -12.78 -11.80
C VAL A 17 33.93 -12.87 -11.73
N LYS A 18 34.49 -12.63 -10.55
CA LYS A 18 35.92 -12.80 -10.27
C LYS A 18 36.08 -13.88 -9.20
N ALA A 19 36.68 -15.00 -9.57
CA ALA A 19 36.94 -16.12 -8.65
C ALA A 19 38.31 -16.73 -8.98
N PHE A 20 39.10 -17.07 -7.95
CA PHE A 20 40.41 -17.74 -8.10
C PHE A 20 41.37 -17.09 -9.13
N GLY A 21 41.35 -15.76 -9.25
CA GLY A 21 42.17 -15.02 -10.23
C GLY A 21 41.61 -14.97 -11.66
N LEU A 22 40.63 -15.81 -12.00
CA LEU A 22 39.89 -15.72 -13.25
C LEU A 22 38.83 -14.60 -13.20
N LYS A 23 38.69 -13.89 -14.32
CA LYS A 23 37.59 -12.96 -14.59
C LYS A 23 36.71 -13.58 -15.67
N ALA A 24 35.47 -13.89 -15.33
CA ALA A 24 34.46 -14.35 -16.26
C ALA A 24 33.38 -13.27 -16.42
N THR A 25 32.87 -13.10 -17.63
CA THR A 25 31.73 -12.24 -17.91
C THR A 25 30.57 -13.11 -18.37
N VAL A 26 29.46 -13.01 -17.67
CA VAL A 26 28.19 -13.65 -18.03
C VAL A 26 27.26 -12.55 -18.51
N GLN A 27 26.72 -12.69 -19.71
CA GLN A 27 25.77 -11.76 -20.28
C GLN A 27 24.42 -12.45 -20.40
N VAL A 28 23.38 -11.80 -19.90
CA VAL A 28 21.98 -12.21 -20.14
C VAL A 28 21.45 -11.38 -21.31
N VAL A 29 20.76 -12.04 -22.23
CA VAL A 29 20.11 -11.45 -23.42
C VAL A 29 18.70 -12.03 -23.56
N ASP A 30 17.85 -11.42 -24.40
CA ASP A 30 16.53 -11.95 -24.77
C ASP A 30 15.68 -12.40 -23.57
N LEU A 31 15.58 -11.55 -22.55
CA LEU A 31 14.89 -11.84 -21.30
C LEU A 31 13.37 -11.76 -21.49
N GLN A 32 12.69 -12.86 -21.22
CA GLN A 32 11.25 -12.99 -21.24
C GLN A 32 10.74 -13.48 -19.89
N VAL A 33 9.73 -12.78 -19.38
CA VAL A 33 9.15 -13.02 -18.06
C VAL A 33 7.63 -13.07 -18.19
N PHE A 34 7.04 -14.16 -17.73
CA PHE A 34 5.59 -14.35 -17.65
C PHE A 34 5.22 -14.62 -16.20
N VAL A 35 4.43 -13.73 -15.64
CA VAL A 35 4.05 -13.77 -14.22
C VAL A 35 2.61 -13.34 -14.02
N VAL A 36 1.96 -13.90 -13.02
CA VAL A 36 0.62 -13.48 -12.57
C VAL A 36 0.77 -12.91 -11.15
N PRO A 37 1.14 -11.63 -11.01
CA PRO A 37 1.25 -11.00 -9.71
C PRO A 37 -0.14 -10.73 -9.12
N ARG A 38 -0.30 -11.07 -7.84
CA ARG A 38 -1.41 -10.64 -7.00
C ARG A 38 -1.03 -9.35 -6.29
N ILE A 39 -1.76 -8.30 -6.63
CA ILE A 39 -1.63 -6.96 -6.03
C ILE A 39 -2.70 -6.79 -4.95
N THR A 40 -2.27 -6.44 -3.73
CA THR A 40 -3.12 -6.21 -2.56
C THR A 40 -2.79 -4.88 -1.90
N LEU A 41 -3.80 -4.05 -1.62
CA LEU A 41 -3.66 -2.74 -0.99
C LEU A 41 -4.11 -2.83 0.47
N LYS A 42 -3.18 -2.66 1.42
CA LYS A 42 -3.49 -2.79 2.87
C LYS A 42 -2.56 -1.96 3.77
N PRO A 43 -3.04 -1.54 4.94
CA PRO A 43 -4.45 -1.31 5.29
C PRO A 43 -5.08 -0.26 4.38
N LEU A 44 -6.41 -0.33 4.22
CA LEU A 44 -7.18 0.72 3.56
C LEU A 44 -7.42 1.88 4.52
N LEU A 45 -7.48 3.10 3.99
CA LEU A 45 -7.55 4.34 4.75
C LEU A 45 -8.75 5.18 4.29
N SER A 46 -9.28 6.02 5.18
CA SER A 46 -10.38 6.94 4.89
C SER A 46 -9.93 8.28 4.27
N VAL A 47 -8.63 8.46 4.09
CA VAL A 47 -7.99 9.64 3.49
C VAL A 47 -7.13 9.23 2.32
N PHE A 48 -7.04 10.09 1.29
CA PHE A 48 -6.17 9.86 0.12
C PHE A 48 -4.72 9.63 0.58
N PRO A 49 -3.99 8.61 0.06
CA PRO A 49 -4.28 7.78 -1.13
C PRO A 49 -5.17 6.55 -0.91
N PHE A 50 -5.90 6.45 0.21
CA PHE A 50 -6.84 5.38 0.58
C PHE A 50 -6.21 4.03 0.93
N PHE A 51 -4.89 3.91 0.96
CA PHE A 51 -4.17 2.72 1.42
C PHE A 51 -2.76 3.09 1.89
N ALA A 52 -2.19 2.27 2.78
CA ALA A 52 -0.86 2.56 3.34
C ALA A 52 0.27 1.81 2.63
N ASN A 53 0.03 0.59 2.14
CA ASN A 53 1.03 -0.23 1.45
C ASN A 53 0.44 -0.91 0.22
N ILE A 54 1.32 -1.17 -0.75
CA ILE A 54 1.09 -2.08 -1.86
C ILE A 54 1.86 -3.36 -1.58
N TYR A 55 1.17 -4.51 -1.64
CA TYR A 55 1.78 -5.83 -1.56
C TYR A 55 1.69 -6.50 -2.92
N VAL A 56 2.82 -6.95 -3.44
CA VAL A 56 2.91 -7.70 -4.70
C VAL A 56 3.44 -9.10 -4.39
N SER A 57 2.63 -10.12 -4.63
CA SER A 57 3.02 -11.53 -4.51
C SER A 57 2.80 -12.26 -5.83
N LEU A 58 3.49 -13.36 -6.07
CA LEU A 58 3.23 -14.27 -7.18
C LEU A 58 2.32 -15.39 -6.70
N MET A 59 1.30 -15.72 -7.50
CA MET A 59 0.41 -16.85 -7.19
C MET A 59 1.02 -18.19 -7.60
N ASP A 60 1.73 -18.17 -8.73
CA ASP A 60 2.40 -19.33 -9.29
C ASP A 60 3.88 -19.05 -9.52
N LYS A 61 4.65 -20.13 -9.73
CA LYS A 61 6.07 -20.03 -10.04
C LYS A 61 6.26 -19.24 -11.34
N PRO A 62 7.13 -18.21 -11.37
CA PRO A 62 7.31 -17.39 -12.55
C PRO A 62 7.90 -18.20 -13.70
N HIS A 63 7.45 -17.92 -14.92
CA HIS A 63 8.13 -18.42 -16.12
C HIS A 63 9.13 -17.37 -16.57
N VAL A 64 10.40 -17.76 -16.63
CA VAL A 64 11.51 -16.91 -17.05
C VAL A 64 12.32 -17.68 -18.08
N ASP A 65 12.55 -17.04 -19.22
CA ASP A 65 13.33 -17.53 -20.36
C ASP A 65 14.35 -16.43 -20.74
N PHE A 66 15.58 -16.82 -21.07
CA PHE A 66 16.65 -15.87 -21.40
C PHE A 66 17.78 -16.55 -22.18
N GLY A 67 18.48 -15.79 -23.00
CA GLY A 67 19.78 -16.20 -23.55
C GLY A 67 20.92 -15.90 -22.58
N LEU A 68 21.94 -16.76 -22.59
CA LEU A 68 23.14 -16.59 -21.76
C LEU A 68 24.39 -16.65 -22.64
N LYS A 69 25.29 -15.67 -22.51
CA LYS A 69 26.62 -15.68 -23.12
C LYS A 69 27.69 -15.67 -22.03
N LEU A 70 28.72 -16.49 -22.17
CA LEU A 70 29.87 -16.56 -21.26
C LEU A 70 31.11 -16.22 -22.07
N LEU A 71 31.84 -15.19 -21.64
CA LEU A 71 33.03 -14.70 -22.35
C LEU A 71 32.76 -14.36 -23.84
N GLY A 72 31.52 -13.99 -24.17
CA GLY A 72 31.08 -13.71 -25.54
C GLY A 72 30.65 -14.92 -26.36
N ALA A 73 30.88 -16.15 -25.88
CA ALA A 73 30.37 -17.37 -26.50
C ALA A 73 28.94 -17.67 -26.01
N ASP A 74 28.11 -18.22 -26.90
CA ASP A 74 26.75 -18.63 -26.54
C ASP A 74 26.78 -19.88 -25.65
N VAL A 75 26.22 -19.76 -24.45
CA VAL A 75 26.22 -20.81 -23.44
C VAL A 75 25.08 -21.80 -23.66
N MET A 76 24.16 -21.52 -24.60
CA MET A 76 23.18 -22.49 -25.06
C MET A 76 23.83 -23.79 -25.57
N ALA A 77 25.11 -23.74 -25.95
CA ALA A 77 25.90 -24.90 -26.35
C ALA A 77 26.35 -25.81 -25.19
N ILE A 78 26.21 -25.40 -23.92
CA ILE A 78 26.58 -26.20 -22.74
C ILE A 78 25.32 -26.90 -22.19
N PRO A 79 25.16 -28.23 -22.42
CA PRO A 79 24.01 -28.96 -21.92
C PRO A 79 23.93 -28.90 -20.39
N GLY A 80 22.73 -28.67 -19.85
CA GLY A 80 22.49 -28.67 -18.40
C GLY A 80 22.72 -27.34 -17.70
N LEU A 81 23.74 -26.55 -18.07
CA LEU A 81 24.03 -25.26 -17.42
C LEU A 81 22.87 -24.26 -17.57
N TYR A 82 22.27 -24.20 -18.77
CA TYR A 82 21.10 -23.36 -19.02
C TYR A 82 19.93 -23.72 -18.09
N ARG A 83 19.59 -25.00 -18.00
CA ARG A 83 18.49 -25.49 -17.13
C ARG A 83 18.77 -25.21 -15.66
N PHE A 84 20.00 -25.43 -15.22
CA PHE A 84 20.41 -25.17 -13.83
C PHE A 84 20.22 -23.71 -13.44
N VAL A 85 20.70 -22.76 -14.26
CA VAL A 85 20.54 -21.32 -13.97
C VAL A 85 19.06 -20.93 -13.99
N GLN A 86 18.30 -21.45 -14.95
CA GLN A 86 16.88 -21.19 -15.05
C GLN A 86 16.11 -21.70 -13.81
N GLU A 87 16.40 -22.92 -13.33
CA GLU A 87 15.81 -23.48 -12.11
C GLU A 87 16.20 -22.69 -10.88
N LEU A 88 17.48 -22.32 -10.74
CA LEU A 88 17.98 -21.50 -9.63
C LEU A 88 17.27 -20.15 -9.54
N ILE A 89 17.12 -19.45 -10.67
CA ILE A 89 16.42 -18.16 -10.71
C ILE A 89 14.93 -18.36 -10.37
N LYS A 90 14.29 -19.37 -10.95
CA LYS A 90 12.87 -19.68 -10.68
C LYS A 90 12.65 -19.98 -9.20
N ASP A 91 13.52 -20.78 -8.60
CA ASP A 91 13.47 -21.14 -7.18
C ASP A 91 13.70 -19.94 -6.28
N GLN A 92 14.69 -19.10 -6.59
CA GLN A 92 15.00 -17.93 -5.79
C GLN A 92 13.86 -16.90 -5.84
N VAL A 93 13.33 -16.60 -7.02
CA VAL A 93 12.22 -15.66 -7.19
C VAL A 93 10.95 -16.19 -6.52
N ALA A 94 10.65 -17.49 -6.66
CA ALA A 94 9.54 -18.12 -5.97
C ALA A 94 9.72 -18.05 -4.44
N ASN A 95 10.91 -18.35 -3.93
CA ASN A 95 11.19 -18.30 -2.49
C ASN A 95 11.06 -16.89 -1.89
N MET A 96 11.20 -15.83 -2.70
CA MET A 96 11.08 -14.45 -2.24
C MET A 96 9.66 -13.89 -2.37
N TYR A 97 8.93 -14.27 -3.42
CA TYR A 97 7.70 -13.58 -3.80
C TYR A 97 6.49 -14.48 -3.99
N LEU A 98 6.63 -15.81 -3.94
CA LEU A 98 5.48 -16.71 -3.99
C LEU A 98 4.63 -16.53 -2.73
N TRP A 99 3.31 -16.44 -2.91
CA TRP A 99 2.36 -16.31 -1.81
C TRP A 99 2.60 -17.43 -0.76
N PRO A 100 2.64 -17.11 0.55
CA PRO A 100 2.20 -15.88 1.20
C PRO A 100 3.25 -14.75 1.28
N LYS A 101 4.46 -14.93 0.73
CA LYS A 101 5.48 -13.88 0.72
C LYS A 101 5.12 -12.83 -0.32
N ALA A 102 5.42 -11.56 -0.01
CA ALA A 102 5.09 -10.45 -0.88
C ALA A 102 6.17 -9.36 -0.79
N LEU A 103 6.43 -8.72 -1.93
CA LEU A 103 7.14 -7.44 -1.96
C LEU A 103 6.23 -6.37 -1.38
N GLN A 104 6.63 -5.79 -0.24
CA GLN A 104 5.93 -4.68 0.37
C GLN A 104 6.53 -3.36 -0.11
N VAL A 105 5.70 -2.52 -0.71
CA VAL A 105 6.04 -1.15 -1.07
C VAL A 105 5.23 -0.22 -0.15
N PRO A 106 5.87 0.38 0.87
CA PRO A 106 5.20 1.32 1.76
C PRO A 106 4.95 2.64 1.02
N ILE A 107 3.74 3.18 1.16
CA ILE A 107 3.34 4.45 0.55
C ILE A 107 3.27 5.54 1.63
N ILE A 108 2.60 5.23 2.73
CA ILE A 108 2.49 6.11 3.90
C ILE A 108 2.50 5.28 5.17
N ASP A 109 2.92 5.91 6.27
CA ASP A 109 2.83 5.29 7.58
C ASP A 109 1.35 5.20 8.00
N PRO A 110 0.79 3.97 8.17
CA PRO A 110 -0.60 3.79 8.56
C PRO A 110 -0.94 4.41 9.92
N THR A 111 0.05 4.60 10.80
CA THR A 111 -0.17 5.20 12.12
C THR A 111 -0.48 6.70 12.02
N GLN A 112 0.04 7.39 11.00
CA GLN A 112 -0.24 8.81 10.77
C GLN A 112 -1.59 9.03 10.08
N ALA A 113 -2.03 8.09 9.26
CA ALA A 113 -3.26 8.23 8.49
C ALA A 113 -4.52 7.79 9.24
N MET A 114 -4.40 6.86 10.19
CA MET A 114 -5.50 6.49 11.09
C MET A 114 -5.44 7.34 12.36
N LYS A 115 -6.10 8.51 12.36
CA LYS A 115 -6.43 9.21 13.61
C LYS A 115 -7.33 8.31 14.44
N LYS A 116 -6.76 7.53 15.37
CA LYS A 116 -7.54 6.77 16.34
C LYS A 116 -8.41 7.75 17.14
N PRO A 117 -9.72 7.48 17.31
CA PRO A 117 -10.53 8.30 18.21
C PRO A 117 -9.92 8.22 19.61
N VAL A 118 -9.64 9.38 20.21
CA VAL A 118 -9.03 9.46 21.56
C VAL A 118 -10.02 9.11 22.67
N GLY A 119 -11.32 9.08 22.37
CA GLY A 119 -12.39 8.73 23.31
C GLY A 119 -13.78 9.09 22.76
N ILE A 120 -14.80 8.78 23.54
CA ILE A 120 -16.18 9.17 23.26
C ILE A 120 -16.57 10.24 24.28
N LEU A 121 -17.05 11.39 23.80
CA LEU A 121 -17.63 12.43 24.64
C LEU A 121 -19.15 12.27 24.65
N ASP A 122 -19.71 11.80 25.75
CA ASP A 122 -21.15 11.78 25.98
C ASP A 122 -21.60 13.08 26.65
N VAL A 123 -22.55 13.79 26.04
CA VAL A 123 -23.02 15.11 26.51
C VAL A 123 -24.51 15.04 26.79
N LYS A 124 -24.85 14.99 28.08
CA LYS A 124 -26.23 15.04 28.57
C LYS A 124 -26.58 16.45 29.06
N VAL A 125 -27.51 17.10 28.36
CA VAL A 125 -28.07 18.39 28.78
C VAL A 125 -29.19 18.12 29.77
N VAL A 126 -29.01 18.52 31.03
CA VAL A 126 -29.97 18.20 32.10
C VAL A 126 -31.05 19.28 32.22
N ARG A 127 -30.65 20.55 32.37
CA ARG A 127 -31.57 21.69 32.49
C ARG A 127 -30.83 23.01 32.24
N ALA A 128 -31.59 24.03 31.84
CA ALA A 128 -31.13 25.42 31.82
C ALA A 128 -32.06 26.26 32.71
N MET A 129 -31.51 27.18 33.49
CA MET A 129 -32.26 28.01 34.44
C MET A 129 -31.97 29.49 34.20
N LYS A 130 -32.94 30.36 34.53
CA LYS A 130 -32.80 31.83 34.47
C LYS A 130 -32.35 32.35 33.08
N LEU A 131 -32.90 31.76 32.00
CA LEU A 131 -32.59 32.21 30.65
C LEU A 131 -33.16 33.62 30.41
N LYS A 132 -32.31 34.52 29.89
CA LYS A 132 -32.69 35.90 29.62
C LYS A 132 -33.73 35.92 28.49
N LYS A 133 -34.92 36.44 28.79
CA LYS A 133 -35.97 36.67 27.81
C LYS A 133 -35.47 37.66 26.76
N LYS A 134 -35.40 37.21 25.50
CA LYS A 134 -34.96 38.04 24.37
C LYS A 134 -36.11 38.66 23.58
N ASP A 135 -37.32 38.13 23.74
CA ASP A 135 -38.52 38.62 23.04
C ASP A 135 -39.35 39.53 23.93
N LEU A 136 -39.81 40.67 23.37
CA LEU A 136 -40.64 41.64 24.11
C LEU A 136 -42.07 41.15 24.33
N LEU A 137 -42.64 40.37 23.42
CA LEU A 137 -44.03 39.88 23.46
C LEU A 137 -44.07 38.39 23.07
N GLY A 138 -44.13 37.50 24.07
CA GLY A 138 -44.17 36.04 23.86
C GLY A 138 -43.44 35.24 24.94
N LYS A 139 -43.57 33.90 24.92
CA LYS A 139 -42.69 32.99 25.67
C LYS A 139 -41.37 32.88 24.91
N SER A 140 -40.23 32.84 25.61
CA SER A 140 -38.94 32.63 24.94
C SER A 140 -38.79 31.17 24.53
N ASP A 141 -38.29 30.93 23.32
CA ASP A 141 -37.97 29.61 22.77
C ASP A 141 -36.46 29.34 22.88
N PRO A 142 -35.97 28.84 24.03
CA PRO A 142 -34.55 28.59 24.20
C PRO A 142 -34.08 27.41 23.35
N TYR A 143 -32.91 27.55 22.73
CA TYR A 143 -32.22 26.47 22.04
C TYR A 143 -30.75 26.38 22.49
N LEU A 144 -30.20 25.17 22.44
CA LEU A 144 -28.80 24.91 22.75
C LEU A 144 -28.04 24.53 21.47
N LYS A 145 -26.87 25.15 21.26
CA LYS A 145 -25.93 24.78 20.21
C LYS A 145 -24.65 24.26 20.83
N LEU A 146 -24.46 22.94 20.79
CA LEU A 146 -23.21 22.30 21.19
C LEU A 146 -22.21 22.36 20.02
N LYS A 147 -20.97 22.76 20.31
CA LYS A 147 -19.88 22.78 19.33
C LYS A 147 -18.70 22.03 19.92
N LEU A 148 -18.28 20.96 19.26
CA LEU A 148 -17.00 20.32 19.53
C LEU A 148 -15.94 21.06 18.71
N ILE A 149 -14.99 21.69 19.40
CA ILE A 149 -13.85 22.35 18.75
C ILE A 149 -12.71 21.34 18.72
N GLU A 150 -12.42 20.78 17.55
CA GLU A 150 -11.14 20.12 17.34
C GLU A 150 -10.08 21.21 17.21
N GLU A 151 -9.24 21.39 18.23
CA GLU A 151 -7.98 22.11 18.01
C GLU A 151 -7.13 21.29 17.04
N LYS A 152 -6.87 21.90 15.89
CA LYS A 152 -5.91 21.39 14.93
C LYS A 152 -4.53 21.58 15.50
N LEU A 153 -3.91 20.49 15.92
CA LEU A 153 -2.55 20.26 15.44
C LEU A 153 -2.66 20.06 13.92
N THR A 154 -2.57 21.19 13.22
CA THR A 154 -2.39 21.37 11.77
C THR A 154 -3.50 20.84 10.85
N GLY A 155 -4.23 21.77 10.22
CA GLY A 155 -4.93 21.53 8.94
C GLY A 155 -6.40 21.09 9.00
N LYS A 156 -7.29 22.02 8.62
CA LYS A 156 -8.48 21.67 7.82
C LYS A 156 -9.58 20.62 8.18
N MET A 157 -10.47 20.72 9.18
CA MET A 157 -11.90 20.33 9.04
C MET A 157 -12.75 20.85 10.22
N MET A 158 -13.96 21.34 9.95
CA MET A 158 -15.00 21.64 10.95
C MET A 158 -16.19 20.72 10.63
N LYS A 159 -16.52 19.77 11.51
CA LYS A 159 -17.79 19.04 11.44
C LYS A 159 -18.83 19.78 12.28
N ASN A 160 -19.75 20.48 11.63
CA ASN A 160 -20.90 21.07 12.29
C ASN A 160 -22.01 20.02 12.40
N LYS A 161 -22.22 19.44 13.60
CA LYS A 161 -23.42 18.64 13.88
C LYS A 161 -24.39 19.50 14.69
N ILE A 162 -25.43 19.99 14.03
CA ILE A 162 -26.52 20.71 14.71
C ILE A 162 -27.46 19.65 15.28
N LEU A 163 -27.42 19.45 16.60
CA LEU A 163 -28.43 18.69 17.31
C LEU A 163 -29.55 19.65 17.70
N LYS A 164 -30.68 19.60 16.98
CA LYS A 164 -31.89 20.34 17.34
C LYS A 164 -32.60 19.55 18.44
N VAL A 165 -32.37 19.92 19.70
CA VAL A 165 -33.18 19.38 20.80
C VAL A 165 -34.51 20.15 20.78
N LEU A 166 -35.55 19.50 20.26
CA LEU A 166 -36.92 19.99 20.32
C LEU A 166 -37.44 19.80 21.74
N GLY A 167 -37.73 20.91 22.41
CA GLY A 167 -38.57 20.96 23.61
C GLY A 167 -37.90 20.47 24.90
N LEU A 168 -37.40 21.41 25.71
CA LEU A 168 -37.40 21.23 27.16
C LEU A 168 -38.79 21.69 27.65
N ASN A 169 -39.67 20.73 27.97
CA ASN A 169 -40.90 21.01 28.74
C ASN A 169 -40.56 21.30 30.19
#